data_AF-A0A940ZYW0-F1
#
_entry.id   AF-A0A940ZYW0-F1
#
_cell.length_a   1.000
_cell.length_b   1.000
_cell.length_c   1.000
_cell.angle_alpha   90.00
_cell.angle_beta   90.00
_cell.angle_gamma   90.00
#
_symmetry.space_group_name_H-M   'P 1'
#
loop_
_entity.id
_entity.type
_entity.pdbx_description
1 polymer ?
#
loop_
_entity_poly.entity_id
_entity_poly.type
_entity_poly.pdbx_seq_one_letter_code
_entity_poly.pdbx_strand_id
1 'polypeptide(L)' 'MEGTVAITDYGWYEFLLQQRGLDEVNFWTPSASHGFNGPPMSPFFFKLKAKYHHAIC' A
#
# COMPACT_ATOMS: atom_id res chain seq x y z
N MET A 1 16.98 -6.16 -7.05
CA MET A 1 15.61 -5.76 -7.42
C MET A 1 15.19 -4.72 -6.40
N GLU A 2 14.89 -3.50 -6.84
CA GLU A 2 14.41 -2.44 -5.96
C GLU A 2 12.90 -2.54 -5.80
N GLY A 3 12.38 -2.26 -4.61
CA GLY A 3 10.96 -2.32 -4.30
C GLY A 3 10.65 -1.47 -3.08
N THR A 4 9.43 -0.94 -3.01
CA THR A 4 9.01 -0.03 -1.93
C THR A 4 8.05 -0.74 -0.98
N VAL A 5 8.23 -0.52 0.33
CA VAL A 5 7.26 -0.94 1.36
C VAL A 5 6.75 0.31 2.08
N ALA A 6 5.47 0.61 1.93
CA ALA A 6 4.83 1.73 2.61
C ALA A 6 3.88 1.25 3.73
N ILE A 7 3.63 2.12 4.71
CA ILE A 7 2.59 1.87 5.72
C ILE A 7 1.23 2.17 5.11
N THR A 8 0.28 1.26 5.26
CA THR A 8 -1.14 1.52 4.97
C THR A 8 -1.94 1.79 6.24
N ASP A 9 -3.09 2.45 6.07
CA ASP A 9 -4.13 2.53 7.09
C ASP A 9 -4.85 1.18 7.25
N TYR A 10 -5.29 0.90 8.48
CA TYR A 10 -5.97 -0.35 8.81
C TYR A 10 -7.39 -0.41 8.26
N GLY A 11 -8.14 0.69 8.31
CA GLY A 11 -9.48 0.76 7.71
C GLY A 11 -9.44 0.60 6.20
N TRP A 12 -8.41 1.17 5.55
CA TRP A 12 -8.17 0.95 4.13
C TRP A 12 -7.86 -0.52 3.80
N TYR A 13 -7.03 -1.18 4.61
CA TYR A 13 -6.76 -2.61 4.47
C TYR A 13 -8.05 -3.46 4.56
N GLU A 14 -8.86 -3.25 5.60
CA GLU A 14 -10.12 -3.97 5.79
C GLU A 14 -11.10 -3.74 4.62
N PHE A 15 -11.16 -2.50 4.10
CA PHE A 15 -11.97 -2.18 2.93
C PHE A 15 -11.52 -2.96 1.69
N LEU A 16 -10.22 -3.01 1.42
CA LEU A 16 -9.66 -3.74 0.27
C LEU A 16 -9.84 -5.26 0.41
N LEU A 17 -9.66 -5.79 1.62
CA LEU A 17 -9.82 -7.22 1.93
C LEU A 17 -11.23 -7.73 1.59
N GLN A 18 -12.24 -6.86 1.69
CA GLN A 18 -13.63 -7.19 1.38
C GLN A 18 -13.95 -7.16 -0.12
N GLN A 19 -13.08 -6.59 -0.96
CA GLN A 19 -13.26 -6.56 -2.40
C GLN A 19 -12.79 -7.86 -3.06
N ARG A 20 -13.54 -8.37 -4.03
CA ARG A 20 -13.14 -9.54 -4.84
C ARG A 20 -12.59 -9.09 -6.18
N GLY A 21 -11.52 -9.74 -6.66
CA GLY A 21 -10.98 -9.52 -8.00
C GLY A 21 -10.22 -8.20 -8.15
N LEU A 22 -9.56 -7.72 -7.09
CA LEU A 22 -8.62 -6.60 -7.20
C LEU A 22 -7.30 -7.12 -7.79
N ASP A 23 -7.04 -6.73 -9.03
CA ASP A 23 -5.75 -6.99 -9.70
C ASP A 23 -4.75 -5.84 -9.49
N GLU A 24 -5.26 -4.64 -9.22
CA GLU A 24 -4.48 -3.43 -8.97
C GLU A 24 -5.21 -2.52 -7.97
N VAL A 25 -4.46 -1.87 -7.08
CA VAL A 25 -5.00 -0.92 -6.11
C VAL A 25 -4.44 0.46 -6.42
N ASN A 26 -5.33 1.42 -6.65
CA ASN A 26 -4.93 2.82 -6.80
C ASN A 26 -4.62 3.42 -5.42
N PHE A 27 -3.51 4.16 -5.33
CA PHE A 27 -3.12 4.84 -4.09
C PHE A 27 -3.43 6.32 -4.15
N TRP A 28 -4.01 6.81 -3.05
CA TRP A 28 -4.13 8.23 -2.78
C TRP A 28 -3.08 8.63 -1.75
N THR A 29 -2.16 9.53 -2.12
CA THR A 29 -1.28 10.19 -1.16
C THR A 29 -1.94 11.48 -0.69
N PRO A 30 -2.16 11.67 0.62
CA PRO A 30 -2.75 12.91 1.14
C PRO A 30 -1.82 14.12 1.00
N SER A 31 -0.52 13.89 0.75
CA SER A 31 0.46 14.97 0.66
C SER A 31 0.62 15.42 -0.79
N ALA A 32 0.09 16.61 -1.11
CA ALA A 32 0.35 17.29 -2.37
C ALA A 32 1.83 17.73 -2.54
N SER A 33 2.62 17.70 -1.46
CA SER A 33 3.99 18.20 -1.45
C SER A 33 5.03 17.19 -1.93
N HIS A 34 4.72 15.88 -1.89
CA HIS A 34 5.68 14.82 -2.24
C HIS A 34 4.99 13.71 -3.03
N GLY A 35 5.39 13.55 -4.28
CA GLY A 35 5.03 12.40 -5.12
C GLY A 35 5.91 11.18 -4.82
N PHE A 36 5.36 9.98 -4.97
CA PHE A 36 6.15 8.77 -4.94
C PHE A 36 7.08 8.72 -6.16
N ASN A 37 8.38 8.54 -5.93
CA ASN A 37 9.38 8.35 -6.98
C ASN A 37 10.03 6.98 -6.79
N GLY A 38 9.68 6.01 -7.63
CA GLY A 38 10.28 4.68 -7.66
C GLY A 38 10.49 4.22 -9.10
N PRO A 39 11.37 3.23 -9.34
CA PRO A 39 11.58 2.69 -10.67
C PRO A 39 10.26 2.17 -11.27
N PRO A 40 9.98 2.41 -12.56
CA PRO A 40 8.83 1.81 -13.23
C PRO A 40 8.85 0.29 -13.10
N MET A 41 7.67 -0.32 -12.97
CA MET A 41 7.50 -1.78 -12.82
C MET A 41 8.19 -2.38 -11.58
N SER A 42 8.66 -1.57 -10.64
CA SER A 42 9.14 -2.08 -9.35
C SER A 42 7.98 -2.48 -8.44
N PRO A 43 8.11 -3.55 -7.65
CA PRO A 43 7.07 -3.96 -6.74
C PRO A 43 6.83 -2.91 -5.65
N PHE A 44 5.56 -2.69 -5.33
CA PHE A 44 5.11 -1.80 -4.28
C PHE A 44 4.23 -2.59 -3.31
N PHE A 45 4.67 -2.72 -2.06
CA PHE A 45 3.96 -3.44 -1.02
C PHE A 45 3.45 -2.49 0.07
N PHE A 46 2.33 -2.89 0.68
CA PHE A 46 1.79 -2.23 1.86
C PHE A 46 1.94 -3.12 3.07
N LYS A 47 2.32 -2.50 4.19
CA LYS A 47 2.33 -3.17 5.49
C LYS A 47 1.48 -2.41 6.51
N LEU A 48 0.92 -3.16 7.45
CA LEU A 48 0.26 -2.58 8.61
C LEU A 48 1.27 -2.21 9.70
N LYS A 49 0.86 -1.26 10.56
CA LYS A 49 1.59 -0.95 11.80
C LYS A 49 1.56 -2.14 12.76
N ALA A 50 2.56 -2.25 13.63
CA ALA A 50 2.72 -3.35 14.58
C ALA A 50 1.46 -3.64 15.43
N LYS A 51 0.74 -2.58 15.83
CA LYS A 51 -0.53 -2.69 16.59
C LYS A 51 -1.65 -3.46 15.88
N TYR A 52 -1.51 -3.74 14.59
CA TYR A 52 -2.47 -4.48 13.76
C TYR A 52 -1.86 -5.75 13.16
N HIS A 53 -0.87 -6.36 13.83
CA HIS A 53 -0.31 -7.66 13.47
C HIS A 53 0.29 -7.73 12.04
N HIS A 54 1.23 -6.83 11.71
CA HIS A 54 2.22 -6.91 10.59
C HIS A 54 1.82 -7.61 9.27
N ALA A 55 0.58 -7.52 8.81
CA ALA A 55 0.20 -8.08 7.51
C ALA A 55 0.96 -7.37 6.37
N ILE A 56 1.37 -8.14 5.35
CA ILE A 56 1.92 -7.62 4.09
C ILE A 56 0.96 -8.04 2.98
N CYS A 57 0.40 -7.05 2.30
CA CYS A 57 -0.57 -7.23 1.22
C CYS A 57 0.14 -7.46 -0.11
#